data_AF-A0A1F9SDL1-F1
#
_entry.id   AF-A0A1F9SDL1-F1
#
_cell.length_a   1.000
_cell.length_b   1.000
_cell.length_c   1.000
_cell.angle_alpha   90.00
_cell.angle_beta   90.00
_cell.angle_gamma   90.00
#
_symmetry.space_group_name_H-M   'P 1'
#
loop_
_entity.id
_entity.type
_entity.pdbx_description
1 polymer ?
#
loop_
_entity_poly.entity_id
_entity_poly.type
_entity_poly.pdbx_seq_one_letter_code
_entity_poly.pdbx_strand_id
1 'polypeptide(L)'
;MKKLALIMAAAFAAVGAARAATVETMSAELEKAGISVTVGTHQQPPKPGVPHPVNVHPTHPTHPTHPVTPSHPVTPSHPVTPSHPVTPGYPGYNPQPTHPAYPPQPWNPGYPPVYPPQYPPQYPPVYPPQYPPQYPPVYPPQAQMQQFRFESSNFVFVSDAKRSMENAAEAISRAGYTVLEKRSNFNSYTLVFIAPSFLKVEKYNSGTFVFASEAKRAAEECVAAMQGQGKVVLEANVTGTSFVVSYLSAGHTGYMQTQTYESGSFVFASDARRSMDEAAAALQGAGAIMLEKRLAGTSYTLVYQTPYLMETQNYASGSFVFSSDAKRSLDEAAAALQRVRGLVILEKRLTGTTYNIVFLSQSRLELQKYASGNYTFASEAQRAAAETAAAFASQGLVILEKNVSGTQFTITYFHPGYYY
;
A
#
# COMPACT_ATOMS: atom_id res chain seq x y z
N MET A 1 -26.13 29.17 -21.36
CA MET A 1 -25.08 28.13 -21.45
C MET A 1 -23.64 28.68 -21.33
N LYS A 2 -23.28 29.83 -21.93
CA LYS A 2 -21.91 30.40 -21.83
C LYS A 2 -21.40 30.67 -20.40
N LYS A 3 -22.26 31.09 -19.46
CA LYS A 3 -21.89 31.31 -18.04
C LYS A 3 -21.53 30.02 -17.29
N LEU A 4 -22.19 28.89 -17.60
CA LEU A 4 -21.94 27.61 -16.93
C LEU A 4 -20.61 26.99 -17.38
N ALA A 5 -20.27 27.15 -18.66
CA ALA A 5 -18.98 26.74 -19.21
C ALA A 5 -17.81 27.55 -18.62
N LEU A 6 -18.02 28.85 -18.36
CA LEU A 6 -17.02 29.72 -17.74
C LEU A 6 -16.75 29.32 -16.27
N ILE A 7 -17.80 28.96 -15.51
CA ILE A 7 -17.68 28.49 -14.12
C ILE A 7 -16.93 27.15 -14.06
N MET A 8 -17.23 26.22 -14.97
CA MET A 8 -16.52 24.94 -15.06
C MET A 8 -15.05 25.12 -15.45
N ALA A 9 -14.74 26.00 -16.42
CA ALA A 9 -13.36 26.25 -16.85
C ALA A 9 -12.50 26.88 -15.73
N ALA A 10 -13.06 27.81 -14.96
CA ALA A 10 -12.39 28.41 -13.80
C ALA A 10 -12.14 27.37 -12.68
N ALA A 11 -13.09 26.46 -12.44
CA ALA A 11 -12.93 25.38 -11.46
C ALA A 11 -11.82 24.40 -11.86
N PHE A 12 -11.70 24.05 -13.16
CA PHE A 12 -10.62 23.18 -13.64
C PHE A 12 -9.24 23.84 -13.58
N ALA A 13 -9.14 25.15 -13.87
CA ALA A 13 -7.88 25.89 -13.75
C ALA A 13 -7.39 25.98 -12.29
N ALA A 14 -8.32 26.22 -11.34
CA ALA A 14 -8.00 26.27 -9.91
C ALA A 14 -7.55 24.91 -9.35
N VAL A 15 -8.12 23.79 -9.84
CA VAL A 15 -7.72 22.44 -9.42
C VAL A 15 -6.35 22.05 -10.01
N GLY A 16 -6.01 22.53 -11.21
CA GLY A 16 -4.69 22.30 -11.82
C GLY A 16 -3.54 23.02 -11.10
N ALA A 17 -3.82 24.16 -10.46
CA ALA A 17 -2.85 24.93 -9.69
C ALA A 17 -2.73 24.49 -8.21
N ALA A 18 -3.67 23.69 -7.71
CA ALA A 18 -3.73 23.25 -6.32
C ALA A 18 -2.82 22.04 -6.03
N ARG A 19 -1.51 22.21 -6.20
CA ARG A 19 -0.53 21.50 -5.37
C ARG A 19 -0.01 22.49 -4.34
N ALA A 20 -0.63 22.45 -3.15
CA ALA A 20 -0.27 23.22 -1.94
C ALA A 20 -0.63 24.73 -1.92
N ALA A 21 -1.91 25.07 -2.01
CA ALA A 21 -2.38 26.43 -1.74
C ALA A 21 -3.50 26.45 -0.69
N THR A 22 -3.42 27.38 0.26
CA THR A 22 -4.38 27.64 1.35
C THR A 22 -5.67 28.29 0.81
N VAL A 23 -6.76 28.22 1.59
CA VAL A 23 -8.10 28.75 1.23
C VAL A 23 -8.07 30.21 0.76
N GLU A 24 -7.13 31.01 1.25
CA GLU A 24 -6.93 32.41 0.86
C GLU A 24 -6.53 32.58 -0.61
N THR A 25 -5.73 31.67 -1.17
CA THR A 25 -5.26 31.75 -2.56
C THR A 25 -6.38 31.46 -3.55
N MET A 26 -7.31 30.57 -3.18
CA MET A 26 -8.51 30.27 -3.99
C MET A 26 -9.49 31.45 -3.98
N SER A 27 -9.64 32.13 -2.85
CA SER A 27 -10.51 33.32 -2.76
C SER A 27 -9.98 34.47 -3.64
N ALA A 28 -8.67 34.70 -3.66
CA ALA A 28 -8.04 35.74 -4.47
C ALA A 28 -8.17 35.49 -5.99
N GLU A 29 -8.05 34.24 -6.44
CA GLU A 29 -8.26 33.90 -7.86
C GLU A 29 -9.72 34.05 -8.30
N LEU A 30 -10.68 33.68 -7.46
CA LEU A 30 -12.11 33.82 -7.75
C LEU A 30 -12.53 35.30 -7.81
N GLU A 31 -11.96 36.14 -6.95
CA GLU A 31 -12.19 37.59 -6.98
C GLU A 31 -11.62 38.24 -8.25
N LYS A 32 -10.43 37.80 -8.70
CA LYS A 32 -9.82 38.22 -9.97
C LYS A 32 -10.66 37.82 -11.19
N ALA A 33 -11.43 36.73 -11.08
CA ALA A 33 -12.39 36.29 -12.09
C ALA A 33 -13.77 36.98 -11.97
N GLY A 34 -13.94 37.94 -11.05
CA GLY A 34 -15.20 38.67 -10.84
C GLY A 34 -16.29 37.84 -10.17
N ILE A 35 -15.94 36.76 -9.46
CA ILE A 35 -16.86 35.85 -8.79
C ILE A 35 -16.79 36.11 -7.28
N SER A 36 -17.82 36.75 -6.73
CA SER A 36 -17.98 36.94 -5.29
C SER A 36 -18.61 35.70 -4.65
N VAL A 37 -17.89 35.04 -3.73
CA VAL A 37 -18.41 33.90 -2.95
C VAL A 37 -18.81 34.39 -1.55
N THR A 38 -20.11 34.50 -1.28
CA THR A 38 -20.60 34.83 0.07
C THR A 38 -20.81 33.54 0.86
N VAL A 39 -20.02 33.33 1.91
CA VAL A 39 -20.19 32.20 2.83
C VAL A 39 -21.34 32.53 3.79
N GLY A 40 -22.54 32.01 3.50
CA GLY A 40 -23.70 32.15 4.38
C GLY A 40 -23.57 31.25 5.61
N THR A 41 -23.56 31.83 6.81
CA THR A 41 -23.73 31.07 8.06
C THR A 41 -25.19 30.69 8.21
N HIS A 42 -25.50 29.39 8.12
CA HIS A 42 -26.85 28.89 8.39
C HIS A 42 -27.16 29.00 9.89
N GLN A 43 -27.98 29.98 10.28
CA GLN A 43 -28.67 29.96 11.57
C GLN A 43 -29.91 29.05 11.49
N GLN A 44 -30.04 28.20 12.51
CA GLN A 44 -31.13 27.24 12.72
C GLN A 44 -32.48 27.96 12.96
N PRO A 45 -33.60 27.49 12.39
CA PRO A 45 -34.88 28.19 12.58
C PRO A 45 -35.46 27.91 13.98
N PRO A 46 -35.95 28.95 14.71
CA PRO A 46 -36.66 28.74 15.96
C PRO A 46 -38.09 28.24 15.73
N LYS A 47 -38.58 27.50 16.72
CA LYS A 47 -39.87 26.77 16.78
C LYS A 47 -41.08 27.74 16.73
N PRO A 48 -42.22 27.37 16.11
CA PRO A 48 -43.36 28.30 15.98
C PRO A 48 -44.08 28.51 17.31
N GLY A 49 -44.22 29.78 17.72
CA GLY A 49 -45.04 30.23 18.86
C GLY A 49 -46.13 31.20 18.41
N VAL A 50 -47.31 31.06 19.02
CA VAL A 50 -48.61 31.72 18.77
C VAL A 50 -48.55 33.26 18.94
N PRO A 51 -49.32 34.07 18.18
CA PRO A 51 -49.11 35.52 18.10
C PRO A 51 -49.80 36.30 19.23
N HIS A 52 -49.06 37.24 19.82
CA HIS A 52 -49.59 38.34 20.63
C HIS A 52 -49.21 39.66 19.95
N PRO A 53 -50.12 40.63 19.81
CA PRO A 53 -49.79 41.94 19.24
C PRO A 53 -49.16 42.81 20.33
N VAL A 54 -47.84 42.97 20.29
CA VAL A 54 -47.15 44.03 21.05
C VAL A 54 -46.64 45.06 20.06
N ASN A 55 -47.22 46.25 20.16
CA ASN A 55 -46.84 47.43 19.44
C ASN A 55 -45.53 47.95 20.05
N VAL A 56 -44.40 47.73 19.38
CA VAL A 56 -43.10 48.26 19.80
C VAL A 56 -42.50 49.01 18.62
N HIS A 57 -42.30 50.32 18.80
CA HIS A 57 -41.59 51.18 17.86
C HIS A 57 -40.17 50.64 17.63
N PRO A 58 -39.68 50.57 16.38
CA PRO A 58 -38.30 50.20 16.11
C PRO A 58 -37.37 51.35 16.54
N THR A 59 -36.48 51.08 17.49
CA THR A 59 -35.32 51.92 17.74
C THR A 59 -34.28 51.70 16.64
N HIS A 60 -33.74 52.81 16.12
CA HIS A 60 -32.72 52.81 15.09
C HIS A 60 -31.49 51.99 15.53
N PRO A 61 -30.93 51.13 14.66
CA PRO A 61 -29.69 50.43 14.96
C PRO A 61 -28.54 51.42 15.04
N THR A 62 -27.78 51.36 16.13
CA THR A 62 -26.52 52.11 16.30
C THR A 62 -25.48 51.58 15.31
N HIS A 63 -24.86 52.51 14.58
CA HIS A 63 -23.78 52.21 13.64
C HIS A 63 -22.62 51.50 14.34
N PRO A 64 -22.07 50.41 13.77
CA PRO A 64 -20.86 49.80 14.31
C PRO A 64 -19.68 50.77 14.21
N THR A 65 -18.93 50.89 15.29
CA THR A 65 -17.69 51.65 15.35
C THR A 65 -16.64 51.03 14.42
N HIS A 66 -15.92 51.88 13.68
CA HIS A 66 -14.90 51.45 12.73
C HIS A 66 -13.80 50.61 13.42
N PRO A 67 -13.32 49.54 12.78
CA PRO A 67 -12.22 48.76 13.32
C PRO A 67 -10.94 49.59 13.36
N VAL A 68 -10.20 49.46 14.46
CA VAL A 68 -8.89 50.09 14.66
C VAL A 68 -7.92 49.52 13.63
N THR A 69 -7.28 50.40 12.86
CA THR A 69 -6.22 50.04 11.91
C THR A 69 -5.06 49.35 12.62
N PRO A 70 -4.67 48.13 12.22
CA PRO A 70 -3.48 47.48 12.76
C PRO A 70 -2.24 48.32 12.49
N SER A 71 -1.37 48.45 13.48
CA SER A 71 -0.05 49.07 13.31
C SER A 71 0.79 48.28 12.30
N HIS A 72 1.53 49.01 11.46
CA HIS A 72 2.38 48.42 10.43
C HIS A 72 3.44 47.48 11.05
N PRO A 73 3.71 46.31 10.43
CA PRO A 73 4.75 45.42 10.88
C PRO A 73 6.12 46.10 10.76
N VAL A 74 6.94 45.94 11.79
CA VAL A 74 8.32 46.42 11.80
C VAL A 74 9.10 45.67 10.72
N THR A 75 9.74 46.42 9.81
CA THR A 75 10.63 45.86 8.78
C THR A 75 11.77 45.09 9.44
N PRO A 76 11.96 43.80 9.13
CA PRO A 76 13.11 43.04 9.60
C PRO A 76 14.41 43.69 9.12
N SER A 77 15.41 43.77 10.00
CA SER A 77 16.75 44.18 9.62
C SER A 77 17.35 43.22 8.59
N HIS A 78 18.15 43.76 7.66
CA HIS A 78 18.79 42.98 6.63
C HIS A 78 19.73 41.91 7.23
N PRO A 79 19.72 40.67 6.71
CA PRO A 79 20.64 39.64 7.15
C PRO A 79 22.08 40.05 6.85
N VAL A 80 22.96 39.81 7.83
CA VAL A 80 24.40 40.04 7.69
C VAL A 80 24.93 39.11 6.60
N THR A 81 25.64 39.66 5.62
CA THR A 81 26.32 38.92 4.56
C THR A 81 27.31 37.93 5.16
N PRO A 82 27.19 36.62 4.89
CA PRO A 82 28.18 35.64 5.33
C PRO A 82 29.56 35.98 4.72
N SER A 83 30.60 35.91 5.54
CA SER A 83 31.99 36.01 5.07
C SER A 83 32.31 34.87 4.10
N HIS A 84 33.12 35.17 3.09
CA HIS A 84 33.52 34.20 2.08
C HIS A 84 34.22 32.98 2.70
N PRO A 85 33.95 31.76 2.21
CA PRO A 85 34.62 30.57 2.68
C PRO A 85 36.11 30.64 2.37
N VAL A 86 36.93 30.26 3.35
CA VAL A 86 38.38 30.14 3.20
C VAL A 86 38.67 29.03 2.20
N THR A 87 39.46 29.33 1.17
CA THR A 87 39.96 28.35 0.19
C THR A 87 40.67 27.21 0.91
N PRO A 88 40.24 25.95 0.73
CA PRO A 88 40.96 24.80 1.25
C PRO A 88 42.37 24.75 0.66
N GLY A 89 43.38 24.58 1.53
CA GLY A 89 44.75 24.36 1.11
C GLY A 89 44.88 23.12 0.23
N TYR A 90 45.81 23.17 -0.73
CA TYR A 90 46.08 22.07 -1.65
C TYR A 90 46.36 20.76 -0.88
N PRO A 91 45.73 19.63 -1.28
CA PRO A 91 46.05 18.35 -0.69
C PRO A 91 47.51 17.98 -1.03
N GLY A 92 48.29 17.69 0.01
CA GLY A 92 49.66 17.22 -0.12
C GLY A 92 49.73 15.93 -0.94
N TYR A 93 50.81 15.80 -1.70
CA TYR A 93 51.13 14.63 -2.52
C TYR A 93 50.92 13.32 -1.73
N ASN A 94 50.05 12.45 -2.24
CA ASN A 94 49.95 11.08 -1.77
C ASN A 94 51.25 10.34 -2.15
N PRO A 95 51.95 9.70 -1.20
CA PRO A 95 53.07 8.82 -1.53
C PRO A 95 52.57 7.65 -2.39
N GLN A 96 53.39 7.25 -3.37
CA GLN A 96 53.11 6.12 -4.24
C GLN A 96 52.86 4.85 -3.41
N PRO A 97 51.83 4.05 -3.75
CA PRO A 97 51.60 2.76 -3.10
C PRO A 97 52.81 1.86 -3.33
N THR A 98 53.42 1.38 -2.26
CA THR A 98 54.42 0.31 -2.34
C THR A 98 53.74 -0.98 -2.81
N HIS A 99 54.37 -1.66 -3.77
CA HIS A 99 53.88 -2.95 -4.28
C HIS A 99 53.70 -3.95 -3.12
N PRO A 100 52.55 -4.64 -3.03
CA PRO A 100 52.36 -5.68 -2.02
C PRO A 100 53.36 -6.83 -2.27
N ALA A 101 54.01 -7.27 -1.20
CA ALA A 101 54.90 -8.42 -1.22
C ALA A 101 54.14 -9.68 -1.67
N TYR A 102 54.80 -10.53 -2.46
CA TYR A 102 54.25 -11.80 -2.91
C TYR A 102 53.76 -12.66 -1.73
N PRO A 103 52.59 -13.32 -1.84
CA PRO A 103 52.10 -14.19 -0.79
C PRO A 103 53.04 -15.40 -0.62
N PRO A 104 53.29 -15.85 0.62
CA PRO A 104 54.06 -17.06 0.88
C PRO A 104 53.34 -18.28 0.29
N GLN A 105 54.12 -19.21 -0.27
CA GLN A 105 53.61 -20.47 -0.82
C GLN A 105 52.82 -21.25 0.24
N PRO A 106 51.70 -21.89 -0.15
CA PRO A 106 50.89 -22.68 0.77
C PRO A 106 51.73 -23.85 1.33
N TRP A 107 51.78 -23.93 2.65
CA TRP A 107 52.33 -25.07 3.36
C TRP A 107 51.53 -26.32 3.06
N ASN A 108 52.24 -27.40 2.74
CA ASN A 108 51.67 -28.71 2.45
C ASN A 108 50.98 -29.26 3.71
N PRO A 109 49.66 -29.53 3.70
CA PRO A 109 48.97 -30.09 4.86
C PRO A 109 49.52 -31.48 5.14
N GLY A 110 50.08 -31.67 6.34
CA GLY A 110 50.46 -32.98 6.84
C GLY A 110 49.27 -33.94 6.80
N TYR A 111 49.53 -35.13 6.28
CA TYR A 111 48.57 -36.23 6.16
C TYR A 111 47.80 -36.45 7.48
N PRO A 112 46.46 -36.57 7.44
CA PRO A 112 45.71 -36.98 8.62
C PRO A 112 46.02 -38.44 9.01
N PRO A 113 45.93 -38.78 10.30
CA PRO A 113 46.19 -40.13 10.79
C PRO A 113 45.23 -41.15 10.15
N VAL A 114 45.84 -42.24 9.68
CA VAL A 114 45.16 -43.38 9.06
C VAL A 114 44.34 -44.10 10.13
N TYR A 115 43.03 -43.88 10.13
CA TYR A 115 42.10 -44.78 10.81
C TYR A 115 41.90 -46.03 9.93
N PRO A 116 41.83 -47.24 10.53
CA PRO A 116 41.58 -48.45 9.77
C PRO A 116 40.19 -48.36 9.10
N PRO A 117 40.09 -48.67 7.79
CA PRO A 117 38.82 -48.59 7.09
C PRO A 117 37.87 -49.64 7.64
N GLN A 118 36.78 -49.19 8.26
CA GLN A 118 35.59 -50.03 8.37
C GLN A 118 35.06 -50.20 6.95
N TYR A 119 35.21 -51.39 6.40
CA TYR A 119 34.64 -51.75 5.11
C TYR A 119 33.13 -51.56 5.17
N PRO A 120 32.54 -50.62 4.40
CA PRO A 120 31.11 -50.65 4.18
C PRO A 120 30.76 -51.94 3.43
N PRO A 121 29.59 -52.55 3.68
CA PRO A 121 29.12 -53.70 2.91
C PRO A 121 29.22 -53.38 1.42
N GLN A 122 29.89 -54.26 0.66
CA GLN A 122 30.00 -54.15 -0.79
C GLN A 122 28.62 -54.32 -1.40
N TYR A 123 27.90 -53.22 -1.56
CA TYR A 123 26.83 -53.16 -2.53
C TYR A 123 27.48 -53.13 -3.91
N PRO A 124 27.04 -53.98 -4.86
CA PRO A 124 27.51 -53.91 -6.23
C PRO A 124 27.29 -52.47 -6.75
N PRO A 125 28.23 -51.91 -7.53
CA PRO A 125 28.05 -50.60 -8.13
C PRO A 125 26.77 -50.63 -8.96
N VAL A 126 25.72 -50.00 -8.44
CA VAL A 126 24.50 -49.72 -9.20
C VAL A 126 24.90 -48.62 -10.17
N TYR A 127 25.40 -49.01 -11.33
CA TYR A 127 25.58 -48.10 -12.44
C TYR A 127 24.22 -47.45 -12.70
N PRO A 128 24.08 -46.12 -12.58
CA PRO A 128 22.85 -45.47 -12.98
C PRO A 128 22.61 -45.86 -14.44
N PRO A 129 21.40 -46.35 -14.79
CA PRO A 129 21.12 -46.75 -16.16
C PRO A 129 21.47 -45.59 -17.11
N GLN A 130 22.38 -45.81 -18.05
CA GLN A 130 22.84 -44.82 -19.03
C GLN A 130 21.78 -44.44 -20.08
N TYR A 131 20.53 -44.77 -19.85
CA TYR A 131 19.45 -44.29 -20.68
C TYR A 131 19.08 -42.90 -20.17
N PRO A 132 19.34 -41.81 -20.94
CA PRO A 132 18.71 -40.55 -20.61
C PRO A 132 17.21 -40.83 -20.51
N PRO A 133 16.54 -40.46 -19.41
CA PRO A 133 15.10 -40.64 -19.32
C PRO A 133 14.48 -40.01 -20.56
N GLN A 134 13.93 -40.87 -21.44
CA GLN A 134 13.10 -40.42 -22.54
C GLN A 134 11.82 -39.94 -21.90
N TYR A 135 11.86 -38.71 -21.38
CA TYR A 135 10.64 -38.01 -21.06
C TYR A 135 9.86 -37.93 -22.37
N PRO A 136 8.65 -38.50 -22.44
CA PRO A 136 7.81 -38.28 -23.60
C PRO A 136 7.77 -36.77 -23.84
N PRO A 137 7.86 -36.30 -25.10
CA PRO A 137 7.72 -34.89 -25.39
C PRO A 137 6.49 -34.37 -24.66
N VAL A 138 6.72 -33.46 -23.72
CA VAL A 138 5.65 -32.83 -22.96
C VAL A 138 4.92 -31.93 -23.95
N TYR A 139 3.96 -32.51 -24.67
CA TYR A 139 3.04 -31.71 -25.45
C TYR A 139 2.25 -30.88 -24.44
N PRO A 140 2.32 -29.54 -24.51
CA PRO A 140 1.45 -28.72 -23.68
C PRO A 140 0.02 -29.21 -23.95
N PRO A 141 -0.80 -29.45 -22.91
CA PRO A 141 -2.18 -29.88 -23.10
C PRO A 141 -2.83 -28.92 -24.10
N GLN A 142 -3.25 -29.45 -25.25
CA GLN A 142 -3.94 -28.65 -26.24
C GLN A 142 -5.17 -28.08 -25.54
N ALA A 143 -5.23 -26.75 -25.44
CA ALA A 143 -6.34 -26.06 -24.80
C ALA A 143 -7.64 -26.50 -25.50
N GLN A 144 -8.39 -27.39 -24.86
CA GLN A 144 -9.68 -27.81 -25.39
C GLN A 144 -10.59 -26.60 -25.30
N MET A 145 -11.08 -26.17 -26.44
CA MET A 145 -12.05 -25.09 -26.52
C MET A 145 -13.38 -25.60 -25.96
N GLN A 146 -13.87 -24.98 -24.89
CA GLN A 146 -15.11 -25.35 -24.21
C GLN A 146 -16.14 -24.23 -24.35
N GLN A 147 -17.40 -24.63 -24.51
CA GLN A 147 -18.53 -23.73 -24.44
C GLN A 147 -18.81 -23.34 -22.98
N PHE A 148 -18.77 -22.05 -22.68
CA PHE A 148 -19.16 -21.48 -21.39
C PHE A 148 -20.55 -20.86 -21.50
N ARG A 149 -21.34 -21.01 -20.43
CA ARG A 149 -22.60 -20.29 -20.24
C ARG A 149 -22.46 -19.38 -19.02
N PHE A 150 -22.55 -18.08 -19.22
CA PHE A 150 -22.55 -17.08 -18.15
C PHE A 150 -23.95 -16.50 -18.01
N GLU A 151 -24.47 -16.46 -16.79
CA GLU A 151 -25.73 -15.80 -16.44
C GLU A 151 -25.43 -14.62 -15.55
N SER A 152 -25.86 -13.42 -15.97
CA SER A 152 -25.64 -12.21 -15.22
C SER A 152 -26.48 -12.18 -13.95
N SER A 153 -26.12 -11.28 -13.03
CA SER A 153 -27.03 -10.93 -11.93
C SER A 153 -28.25 -10.14 -12.45
N ASN A 154 -29.26 -9.95 -11.60
CA ASN A 154 -30.40 -9.10 -11.91
C ASN A 154 -29.98 -7.62 -11.82
N PHE A 155 -30.33 -6.85 -12.84
CA PHE A 155 -30.18 -5.40 -12.89
C PHE A 155 -31.49 -4.71 -12.50
N VAL A 156 -31.41 -3.48 -12.01
CA VAL A 156 -32.60 -2.66 -11.73
C VAL A 156 -33.28 -2.23 -13.03
N PHE A 157 -32.48 -1.91 -14.06
CA PHE A 157 -32.98 -1.44 -15.35
C PHE A 157 -32.56 -2.39 -16.48
N VAL A 158 -33.51 -2.70 -17.38
CA VAL A 158 -33.27 -3.51 -18.59
C VAL A 158 -32.17 -2.89 -19.48
N SER A 159 -32.09 -1.56 -19.52
CA SER A 159 -31.03 -0.84 -20.26
C SER A 159 -29.63 -1.17 -19.73
N ASP A 160 -29.49 -1.35 -18.42
CA ASP A 160 -28.21 -1.62 -17.77
C ASP A 160 -27.79 -3.07 -18.00
N ALA A 161 -28.76 -4.01 -17.91
CA ALA A 161 -28.54 -5.41 -18.29
C ALA A 161 -28.06 -5.52 -19.75
N LYS A 162 -28.75 -4.83 -20.67
CA LYS A 162 -28.37 -4.82 -22.09
C LYS A 162 -27.00 -4.21 -22.32
N ARG A 163 -26.68 -3.07 -21.69
CA ARG A 163 -25.35 -2.45 -21.80
C ARG A 163 -24.27 -3.35 -21.22
N SER A 164 -24.51 -3.99 -20.07
CA SER A 164 -23.57 -4.94 -19.48
C SER A 164 -23.33 -6.15 -20.38
N MET A 165 -24.38 -6.70 -21.00
CA MET A 165 -24.28 -7.81 -21.95
C MET A 165 -23.37 -7.46 -23.14
N GLU A 166 -23.54 -6.27 -23.73
CA GLU A 166 -22.71 -5.83 -24.86
C GLU A 166 -21.27 -5.60 -24.44
N ASN A 167 -21.03 -4.95 -23.29
CA ASN A 167 -19.68 -4.74 -22.75
C ASN A 167 -18.97 -6.09 -22.46
N ALA A 168 -19.70 -7.08 -21.94
CA ALA A 168 -19.20 -8.41 -21.65
C ALA A 168 -18.83 -9.17 -22.93
N ALA A 169 -19.72 -9.15 -23.93
CA ALA A 169 -19.46 -9.76 -25.23
C ALA A 169 -18.26 -9.10 -25.94
N GLU A 170 -18.13 -7.78 -25.85
CA GLU A 170 -16.98 -7.05 -26.36
C GLU A 170 -15.69 -7.43 -25.60
N ALA A 171 -15.73 -7.55 -24.27
CA ALA A 171 -14.58 -7.97 -23.48
C ALA A 171 -14.11 -9.39 -23.84
N ILE A 172 -15.05 -10.34 -24.01
CA ILE A 172 -14.77 -11.70 -24.47
C ILE A 172 -14.13 -11.68 -25.86
N SER A 173 -14.69 -10.90 -26.78
CA SER A 173 -14.20 -10.79 -28.16
C SER A 173 -12.81 -10.16 -28.22
N ARG A 174 -12.55 -9.10 -27.45
CA ARG A 174 -11.23 -8.46 -27.32
C ARG A 174 -10.16 -9.40 -26.76
N ALA A 175 -10.55 -10.35 -25.92
CA ALA A 175 -9.67 -11.39 -25.41
C ALA A 175 -9.42 -12.54 -26.42
N GLY A 176 -9.98 -12.45 -27.64
CA GLY A 176 -9.80 -13.45 -28.70
C GLY A 176 -10.74 -14.65 -28.60
N TYR A 177 -11.75 -14.59 -27.73
CA TYR A 177 -12.73 -15.67 -27.57
C TYR A 177 -13.96 -15.42 -28.44
N THR A 178 -14.59 -16.51 -28.91
CA THR A 178 -15.73 -16.41 -29.83
C THR A 178 -17.04 -16.40 -29.05
N VAL A 179 -17.81 -15.32 -29.14
CA VAL A 179 -19.17 -15.25 -28.60
C VAL A 179 -20.12 -15.95 -29.57
N LEU A 180 -20.83 -16.97 -29.09
CA LEU A 180 -21.79 -17.76 -29.87
C LEU A 180 -23.22 -17.24 -29.74
N GLU A 181 -23.62 -16.84 -28.54
CA GLU A 181 -24.99 -16.42 -28.25
C GLU A 181 -25.01 -15.25 -27.26
N LYS A 182 -25.90 -14.28 -27.52
CA LYS A 182 -26.29 -13.22 -26.59
C LYS A 182 -27.81 -13.30 -26.40
N ARG A 183 -28.27 -13.57 -25.18
CA ARG A 183 -29.69 -13.64 -24.85
C ARG A 183 -30.02 -12.67 -23.74
N SER A 184 -30.94 -11.74 -23.99
CA SER A 184 -31.47 -10.84 -22.98
C SER A 184 -32.72 -11.45 -22.34
N ASN A 185 -32.74 -11.54 -21.00
CA ASN A 185 -33.86 -12.06 -20.21
C ASN A 185 -34.38 -10.93 -19.31
N PHE A 186 -35.02 -9.91 -19.90
CA PHE A 186 -35.47 -8.69 -19.21
C PHE A 186 -34.36 -7.99 -18.43
N ASN A 187 -34.26 -8.25 -17.13
CA ASN A 187 -33.32 -7.63 -16.22
C ASN A 187 -32.03 -8.45 -16.00
N SER A 188 -31.82 -9.53 -16.75
CA SER A 188 -30.58 -10.31 -16.77
C SER A 188 -30.22 -10.69 -18.20
N TYR A 189 -29.06 -11.31 -18.41
CA TYR A 189 -28.67 -11.83 -19.70
C TYR A 189 -27.87 -13.13 -19.57
N THR A 190 -27.84 -13.88 -20.67
CA THR A 190 -27.01 -15.08 -20.83
C THR A 190 -26.05 -14.87 -22.00
N LEU A 191 -24.78 -15.19 -21.76
CA LEU A 191 -23.76 -15.28 -22.81
C LEU A 191 -23.31 -16.72 -22.98
N VAL A 192 -23.19 -17.13 -24.24
CA VAL A 192 -22.54 -18.39 -24.62
C VAL A 192 -21.32 -18.08 -25.45
N PHE A 193 -20.17 -18.61 -25.10
CA PHE A 193 -18.91 -18.34 -25.80
C PHE A 193 -17.96 -19.54 -25.73
N ILE A 194 -16.99 -19.58 -26.65
CA ILE A 194 -15.94 -20.60 -26.70
C ILE A 194 -14.64 -20.01 -26.14
N ALA A 195 -14.07 -20.66 -25.14
CA ALA A 195 -12.78 -20.29 -24.57
C ALA A 195 -12.01 -21.54 -24.10
N PRO A 196 -10.71 -21.43 -23.78
CA PRO A 196 -9.94 -22.56 -23.25
C PRO A 196 -10.58 -23.17 -22.00
N SER A 197 -10.60 -24.50 -21.92
CA SER A 197 -11.20 -25.27 -20.82
C SER A 197 -10.56 -25.03 -19.46
N PHE A 198 -9.33 -24.51 -19.43
CA PHE A 198 -8.70 -24.11 -18.19
C PHE A 198 -9.29 -22.83 -17.62
N LEU A 199 -10.02 -22.01 -18.39
CA LEU A 199 -10.67 -20.82 -17.86
C LEU A 199 -11.87 -21.19 -17.00
N LYS A 200 -12.16 -20.35 -16.00
CA LYS A 200 -13.34 -20.45 -15.15
C LYS A 200 -13.98 -19.07 -15.05
N VAL A 201 -15.30 -19.03 -14.96
CA VAL A 201 -16.00 -17.81 -14.53
C VAL A 201 -15.91 -17.74 -13.02
N GLU A 202 -15.29 -16.70 -12.51
CA GLU A 202 -15.22 -16.40 -11.08
C GLU A 202 -16.11 -15.20 -10.77
N LYS A 203 -16.58 -15.14 -9.52
CA LYS A 203 -17.43 -14.07 -9.01
C LYS A 203 -16.83 -13.54 -7.72
N TYR A 204 -16.55 -12.25 -7.69
CA TYR A 204 -16.17 -11.53 -6.49
C TYR A 204 -17.38 -10.74 -5.99
N ASN A 205 -17.76 -10.92 -4.74
CA ASN A 205 -18.80 -10.16 -4.07
C ASN A 205 -18.12 -9.28 -3.02
N SER A 206 -18.29 -7.96 -3.10
CA SER A 206 -17.70 -7.04 -2.15
C SER A 206 -18.40 -7.11 -0.78
N GLY A 207 -17.75 -6.54 0.23
CA GLY A 207 -18.41 -6.15 1.46
C GLY A 207 -19.42 -5.01 1.27
N THR A 208 -20.05 -4.62 2.37
CA THR A 208 -20.99 -3.49 2.43
C THR A 208 -20.26 -2.20 2.74
N PHE A 209 -20.39 -1.21 1.86
CA PHE A 209 -19.88 0.15 2.00
C PHE A 209 -20.85 1.05 2.79
N VAL A 210 -20.36 2.19 3.26
CA VAL A 210 -21.20 3.18 3.95
C VAL A 210 -22.11 3.90 2.96
N PHE A 211 -21.58 4.24 1.78
CA PHE A 211 -22.31 4.97 0.74
C PHE A 211 -22.32 4.21 -0.59
N ALA A 212 -23.43 4.31 -1.32
CA ALA A 212 -23.56 3.72 -2.65
C ALA A 212 -22.55 4.28 -3.66
N SER A 213 -22.19 5.56 -3.52
CA SER A 213 -21.15 6.21 -4.33
C SER A 213 -19.76 5.59 -4.09
N GLU A 214 -19.46 5.14 -2.88
CA GLU A 214 -18.22 4.44 -2.57
C GLU A 214 -18.20 3.03 -3.14
N ALA A 215 -19.31 2.28 -3.02
CA ALA A 215 -19.45 0.98 -3.65
C ALA A 215 -19.26 1.07 -5.18
N LYS A 216 -19.83 2.10 -5.81
CA LYS A 216 -19.65 2.36 -7.24
C LYS A 216 -18.19 2.63 -7.60
N ARG A 217 -17.53 3.56 -6.90
CA ARG A 217 -16.10 3.87 -7.13
C ARG A 217 -15.23 2.62 -6.93
N ALA A 218 -15.49 1.86 -5.86
CA ALA A 218 -14.74 0.64 -5.57
C ALA A 218 -14.94 -0.43 -6.65
N ALA A 219 -16.15 -0.56 -7.21
CA ALA A 219 -16.41 -1.45 -8.34
C ALA A 219 -15.60 -1.03 -9.57
N GLU A 220 -15.56 0.26 -9.90
CA GLU A 220 -14.76 0.80 -11.02
C GLU A 220 -13.26 0.54 -10.83
N GLU A 221 -12.73 0.78 -9.62
CA GLU A 221 -11.34 0.49 -9.26
C GLU A 221 -11.03 -1.02 -9.33
N CYS A 222 -11.94 -1.88 -8.87
CA CYS A 222 -11.83 -3.34 -8.93
C CYS A 222 -11.76 -3.83 -10.39
N VAL A 223 -12.65 -3.33 -11.24
CA VAL A 223 -12.65 -3.65 -12.68
C VAL A 223 -11.34 -3.22 -13.34
N ALA A 224 -10.87 -2.00 -13.05
CA ALA A 224 -9.61 -1.50 -13.59
C ALA A 224 -8.41 -2.36 -13.13
N ALA A 225 -8.37 -2.76 -11.86
CA ALA A 225 -7.31 -3.61 -11.32
C ALA A 225 -7.31 -5.01 -11.97
N MET A 226 -8.49 -5.62 -12.17
CA MET A 226 -8.62 -6.90 -12.86
C MET A 226 -8.18 -6.82 -14.32
N GLN A 227 -8.63 -5.80 -15.04
CA GLN A 227 -8.28 -5.59 -16.45
C GLN A 227 -6.79 -5.30 -16.63
N GLY A 228 -6.17 -4.52 -15.73
CA GLY A 228 -4.73 -4.26 -15.73
C GLY A 228 -3.87 -5.52 -15.57
N GLN A 229 -4.46 -6.61 -15.08
CA GLN A 229 -3.83 -7.92 -14.92
C GLN A 229 -4.23 -8.92 -16.02
N GLY A 230 -4.87 -8.43 -17.09
CA GLY A 230 -5.29 -9.26 -18.21
C GLY A 230 -6.53 -10.11 -17.95
N LYS A 231 -7.26 -9.89 -16.85
CA LYS A 231 -8.53 -10.59 -16.60
C LYS A 231 -9.63 -10.04 -17.50
N VAL A 232 -10.48 -10.94 -18.00
CA VAL A 232 -11.66 -10.56 -18.79
C VAL A 232 -12.83 -10.35 -17.86
N VAL A 233 -13.14 -9.09 -17.57
CA VAL A 233 -14.32 -8.74 -16.76
C VAL A 233 -15.58 -8.88 -17.61
N LEU A 234 -16.51 -9.71 -17.12
CA LEU A 234 -17.80 -9.99 -17.76
C LEU A 234 -18.88 -9.06 -17.22
N GLU A 235 -18.98 -8.91 -15.91
CA GLU A 235 -20.03 -8.11 -15.27
C GLU A 235 -19.42 -7.31 -14.13
N ALA A 236 -19.88 -6.07 -13.96
CA ALA A 236 -19.69 -5.28 -12.76
C ALA A 236 -21.04 -4.66 -12.40
N ASN A 237 -21.65 -5.15 -11.33
CA ASN A 237 -23.00 -4.78 -10.91
C ASN A 237 -22.94 -4.20 -9.50
N VAL A 238 -23.43 -2.96 -9.35
CA VAL A 238 -23.44 -2.23 -8.08
C VAL A 238 -24.87 -2.20 -7.58
N THR A 239 -25.12 -2.82 -6.43
CA THR A 239 -26.45 -2.92 -5.83
C THR A 239 -26.43 -2.26 -4.46
N GLY A 240 -27.00 -1.05 -4.38
CA GLY A 240 -27.02 -0.28 -3.14
C GLY A 240 -25.61 0.05 -2.67
N THR A 241 -25.19 -0.54 -1.55
CA THR A 241 -23.88 -0.32 -0.94
C THR A 241 -22.92 -1.50 -1.09
N SER A 242 -23.16 -2.42 -2.02
CA SER A 242 -22.20 -3.47 -2.38
C SER A 242 -22.11 -3.62 -3.90
N PHE A 243 -21.13 -4.39 -4.36
CA PHE A 243 -20.97 -4.70 -5.76
C PHE A 243 -20.54 -6.14 -5.98
N VAL A 244 -20.71 -6.58 -7.22
CA VAL A 244 -20.36 -7.89 -7.71
C VAL A 244 -19.56 -7.72 -9.00
N VAL A 245 -18.42 -8.39 -9.09
CA VAL A 245 -17.63 -8.47 -10.34
C VAL A 245 -17.50 -9.92 -10.77
N SER A 246 -17.95 -10.24 -11.98
CA SER A 246 -17.74 -11.54 -12.62
C SER A 246 -16.66 -11.43 -13.68
N TYR A 247 -15.73 -12.38 -13.72
CA TYR A 247 -14.58 -12.33 -14.62
C TYR A 247 -14.10 -13.74 -15.01
N LEU A 248 -13.36 -13.82 -16.11
CA LEU A 248 -12.65 -15.04 -16.50
C LEU A 248 -11.27 -15.09 -15.86
N SER A 249 -10.96 -16.26 -15.30
CA SER A 249 -9.70 -16.54 -14.62
C SER A 249 -9.09 -17.82 -15.17
N ALA A 250 -7.78 -17.86 -15.38
CA ALA A 250 -7.07 -19.07 -15.75
C ALA A 250 -7.04 -20.00 -14.55
N GLY A 251 -7.88 -21.02 -14.60
CA GLY A 251 -8.11 -21.99 -13.55
C GLY A 251 -6.94 -22.90 -13.19
N HIS A 252 -5.73 -22.66 -13.71
CA HIS A 252 -4.59 -23.56 -13.63
C HIS A 252 -3.23 -22.95 -13.27
N THR A 253 -3.08 -21.65 -12.99
CA THR A 253 -1.73 -21.10 -12.79
C THR A 253 -1.65 -20.12 -11.62
N GLY A 254 -1.16 -20.65 -10.49
CA GLY A 254 -0.82 -19.89 -9.29
C GLY A 254 -1.94 -19.88 -8.27
N TYR A 255 -1.61 -20.12 -7.02
CA TYR A 255 -2.50 -20.06 -5.86
C TYR A 255 -2.94 -18.61 -5.63
N MET A 256 -3.74 -18.04 -6.55
CA MET A 256 -4.33 -16.71 -6.35
C MET A 256 -5.31 -16.81 -5.19
N GLN A 257 -4.82 -16.48 -4.00
CA GLN A 257 -5.61 -16.53 -2.79
C GLN A 257 -6.20 -15.16 -2.54
N THR A 258 -7.52 -15.10 -2.42
CA THR A 258 -8.20 -13.93 -1.91
C THR A 258 -7.92 -13.82 -0.43
N GLN A 259 -7.25 -12.74 -0.01
CA GLN A 259 -6.96 -12.45 1.38
C GLN A 259 -7.68 -11.16 1.78
N THR A 260 -8.14 -11.13 3.02
CA THR A 260 -8.75 -9.96 3.64
C THR A 260 -7.86 -9.50 4.77
N TYR A 261 -7.47 -8.24 4.73
CA TYR A 261 -6.78 -7.58 5.83
C TYR A 261 -7.69 -6.52 6.44
N GLU A 262 -7.84 -6.56 7.76
CA GLU A 262 -8.54 -5.53 8.54
C GLU A 262 -7.50 -4.78 9.37
N SER A 263 -7.44 -3.47 9.19
CA SER A 263 -6.54 -2.62 9.95
C SER A 263 -6.99 -2.51 11.40
N GLY A 264 -6.09 -2.07 12.27
CA GLY A 264 -6.52 -1.57 13.57
C GLY A 264 -7.28 -0.24 13.47
N SER A 265 -7.75 0.24 14.63
CA SER A 265 -8.33 1.58 14.75
C SER A 265 -7.24 2.65 14.82
N PHE A 266 -7.40 3.68 14.01
CA PHE A 266 -6.61 4.91 14.03
C PHE A 266 -7.31 5.95 14.90
N VAL A 267 -6.57 6.99 15.29
CA VAL A 267 -7.13 8.15 16.02
C VAL A 267 -8.03 8.98 15.09
N PHE A 268 -7.61 9.15 13.83
CA PHE A 268 -8.32 9.96 12.85
C PHE A 268 -8.66 9.13 11.60
N ALA A 269 -9.84 9.37 11.03
CA ALA A 269 -10.27 8.75 9.78
C ALA A 269 -9.35 9.12 8.60
N SER A 270 -8.75 10.31 8.61
CA SER A 270 -7.76 10.74 7.62
C SER A 270 -6.49 9.90 7.65
N ASP A 271 -6.06 9.46 8.84
CA ASP A 271 -4.88 8.60 8.99
C ASP A 271 -5.18 7.18 8.52
N ALA A 272 -6.36 6.64 8.88
CA ALA A 272 -6.83 5.36 8.37
C ALA A 272 -6.90 5.38 6.83
N ARG A 273 -7.44 6.46 6.25
CA ARG A 273 -7.52 6.62 4.79
C ARG A 273 -6.14 6.65 4.13
N ARG A 274 -5.22 7.46 4.65
CA ARG A 274 -3.84 7.53 4.16
C ARG A 274 -3.14 6.17 4.28
N SER A 275 -3.27 5.49 5.42
CA SER A 275 -2.68 4.16 5.61
C SER A 275 -3.28 3.13 4.65
N MET A 276 -4.60 3.17 4.40
CA MET A 276 -5.26 2.30 3.43
C MET A 276 -4.71 2.50 2.02
N ASP A 277 -4.55 3.75 1.59
CA ASP A 277 -4.03 4.08 0.26
C ASP A 277 -2.54 3.71 0.13
N GLU A 278 -1.72 3.91 1.17
CA GLU A 278 -0.32 3.44 1.23
C GLU A 278 -0.22 1.92 1.15
N ALA A 279 -1.04 1.20 1.93
CA ALA A 279 -1.08 -0.26 1.97
C ALA A 279 -1.51 -0.87 0.64
N ALA A 280 -2.56 -0.30 0.02
CA ALA A 280 -3.03 -0.72 -1.29
C ALA A 280 -1.96 -0.50 -2.37
N ALA A 281 -1.26 0.64 -2.35
CA ALA A 281 -0.16 0.89 -3.28
C ALA A 281 1.00 -0.08 -3.07
N ALA A 282 1.35 -0.41 -1.82
CA ALA A 282 2.40 -1.37 -1.50
C ALA A 282 2.04 -2.80 -1.97
N LEU A 283 0.79 -3.22 -1.75
CA LEU A 283 0.24 -4.49 -2.25
C LEU A 283 0.28 -4.55 -3.78
N GLN A 284 -0.17 -3.50 -4.47
CA GLN A 284 -0.11 -3.43 -5.94
C GLN A 284 1.34 -3.48 -6.45
N GLY A 285 2.27 -2.79 -5.79
CA GLY A 285 3.69 -2.84 -6.10
C GLY A 285 4.30 -4.23 -5.93
N ALA A 286 3.72 -5.07 -5.07
CA ALA A 286 4.08 -6.47 -4.91
C ALA A 286 3.33 -7.43 -5.86
N GLY A 287 2.55 -6.89 -6.81
CA GLY A 287 1.80 -7.68 -7.80
C GLY A 287 0.45 -8.19 -7.30
N ALA A 288 -0.06 -7.69 -6.17
CA ALA A 288 -1.41 -8.03 -5.72
C ALA A 288 -2.49 -7.36 -6.57
N ILE A 289 -3.59 -8.08 -6.79
CA ILE A 289 -4.79 -7.56 -7.42
C ILE A 289 -5.71 -7.01 -6.34
N MET A 290 -5.84 -5.70 -6.27
CA MET A 290 -6.77 -5.06 -5.32
C MET A 290 -8.21 -5.29 -5.75
N LEU A 291 -8.98 -5.99 -4.93
CA LEU A 291 -10.39 -6.27 -5.17
C LEU A 291 -11.31 -5.27 -4.46
N GLU A 292 -10.96 -4.88 -3.24
CA GLU A 292 -11.74 -3.94 -2.43
C GLU A 292 -10.82 -3.10 -1.52
N LYS A 293 -11.17 -1.82 -1.39
CA LYS A 293 -10.66 -0.90 -0.36
C LYS A 293 -11.87 -0.26 0.32
N ARG A 294 -12.03 -0.48 1.62
CA ARG A 294 -13.19 0.01 2.36
C ARG A 294 -12.74 0.71 3.63
N LEU A 295 -13.15 1.95 3.80
CA LEU A 295 -12.93 2.73 5.02
C LEU A 295 -14.16 2.60 5.92
N ALA A 296 -13.95 2.28 7.19
CA ALA A 296 -15.00 2.12 8.20
C ALA A 296 -14.66 3.00 9.42
N GLY A 297 -15.04 4.27 9.38
CA GLY A 297 -14.71 5.22 10.44
C GLY A 297 -13.19 5.44 10.54
N THR A 298 -12.58 4.89 11.58
CA THR A 298 -11.13 4.99 11.80
C THR A 298 -10.37 3.69 11.56
N SER A 299 -10.96 2.68 10.91
CA SER A 299 -10.27 1.50 10.42
C SER A 299 -10.57 1.28 8.94
N TYR A 300 -9.90 0.33 8.30
CA TYR A 300 -10.16 -0.04 6.92
C TYR A 300 -10.02 -1.55 6.68
N THR A 301 -10.64 -2.01 5.60
CA THR A 301 -10.52 -3.37 5.08
C THR A 301 -9.92 -3.33 3.68
N LEU A 302 -8.96 -4.20 3.42
CA LEU A 302 -8.42 -4.48 2.10
C LEU A 302 -8.76 -5.92 1.72
N VAL A 303 -9.29 -6.13 0.52
CA VAL A 303 -9.43 -7.47 -0.07
C VAL A 303 -8.59 -7.50 -1.33
N TYR A 304 -7.73 -8.50 -1.46
CA TYR A 304 -6.78 -8.58 -2.57
C TYR A 304 -6.49 -10.04 -2.94
N GLN A 305 -6.01 -10.27 -4.16
CA GLN A 305 -5.52 -11.57 -4.60
C GLN A 305 -4.02 -11.53 -4.83
N THR A 306 -3.31 -12.55 -4.34
CA THR A 306 -1.86 -12.72 -4.53
C THR A 306 -1.54 -14.17 -4.91
N PRO A 307 -0.51 -14.42 -5.71
CA PRO A 307 -0.15 -15.77 -6.17
C PRO A 307 0.49 -16.65 -5.08
N TYR A 308 0.83 -16.06 -3.94
CA TYR A 308 1.43 -16.72 -2.80
C TYR A 308 0.59 -16.45 -1.55
N LEU A 309 0.46 -17.45 -0.68
CA LEU A 309 -0.06 -17.21 0.66
C LEU A 309 0.87 -16.21 1.35
N MET A 310 0.30 -15.11 1.83
CA MET A 310 1.03 -14.13 2.61
C MET A 310 0.60 -14.26 4.07
N GLU A 311 1.55 -14.32 4.98
CA GLU A 311 1.27 -14.31 6.40
C GLU A 311 1.29 -12.88 6.90
N THR A 312 0.20 -12.47 7.56
CA THR A 312 0.16 -11.18 8.27
C THR A 312 0.93 -11.33 9.57
N GLN A 313 2.02 -10.58 9.69
CA GLN A 313 2.84 -10.54 10.89
C GLN A 313 2.75 -9.17 11.54
N ASN A 314 2.78 -9.19 12.86
CA ASN A 314 2.67 -8.01 13.68
C ASN A 314 3.94 -7.81 14.50
N TYR A 315 4.63 -6.70 14.26
CA TYR A 315 5.73 -6.24 15.08
C TYR A 315 5.28 -5.13 16.02
N ALA A 316 5.30 -5.39 17.32
CA ALA A 316 5.09 -4.39 18.37
C ALA A 316 6.42 -3.99 18.98
N SER A 317 6.69 -2.69 19.04
CA SER A 317 7.94 -2.17 19.59
C SER A 317 7.98 -2.28 21.11
N GLY A 318 9.19 -2.08 21.68
CA GLY A 318 9.31 -1.72 23.09
C GLY A 318 8.69 -0.36 23.40
N SER A 319 8.63 -0.02 24.70
CA SER A 319 8.30 1.33 25.15
C SER A 319 9.52 2.24 25.01
N PHE A 320 9.30 3.42 24.44
CA PHE A 320 10.28 4.49 24.38
C PHE A 320 10.01 5.51 25.48
N VAL A 321 11.03 6.31 25.82
CA VAL A 321 10.87 7.43 26.77
C VAL A 321 10.11 8.58 26.12
N PHE A 322 10.40 8.84 24.83
CA PHE A 322 9.81 9.94 24.07
C PHE A 322 9.08 9.43 22.83
N SER A 323 7.95 10.07 22.50
CA SER A 323 7.18 9.75 21.29
C SER A 323 7.94 10.05 20.00
N SER A 324 8.83 11.05 20.02
CA SER A 324 9.74 11.35 18.90
C SER A 324 10.71 10.20 18.61
N ASP A 325 11.23 9.54 19.65
CA ASP A 325 12.11 8.38 19.50
C ASP A 325 11.35 7.17 18.98
N ALA A 326 10.13 6.93 19.50
CA ALA A 326 9.24 5.89 18.99
C ALA A 326 8.91 6.12 17.50
N LYS A 327 8.65 7.37 17.08
CA LYS A 327 8.40 7.71 15.68
C LYS A 327 9.62 7.48 14.80
N ARG A 328 10.81 7.92 15.23
CA ARG A 328 12.06 7.67 14.50
C ARG A 328 12.32 6.17 14.35
N SER A 329 12.15 5.41 15.43
CA SER A 329 12.31 3.96 15.43
C SER A 329 11.30 3.25 14.52
N LEU A 330 10.03 3.69 14.52
CA LEU A 330 9.01 3.22 13.57
C LEU A 330 9.44 3.42 12.12
N ASP A 331 9.96 4.61 11.78
CA ASP A 331 10.41 4.90 10.41
C ASP A 331 11.64 4.07 10.02
N GLU A 332 12.61 3.90 10.93
CA GLU A 332 13.78 3.05 10.74
C GLU A 332 13.39 1.57 10.53
N ALA A 333 12.51 1.04 11.36
CA ALA A 333 12.00 -0.33 11.28
C ALA A 333 11.22 -0.56 9.98
N ALA A 334 10.34 0.38 9.60
CA ALA A 334 9.60 0.32 8.34
C ALA A 334 10.56 0.35 7.13
N ALA A 335 11.56 1.23 7.15
CA ALA A 335 12.57 1.30 6.10
C ALA A 335 13.45 0.04 6.03
N ALA A 336 13.69 -0.63 7.17
CA ALA A 336 14.40 -1.90 7.21
C ALA A 336 13.58 -3.04 6.60
N LEU A 337 12.29 -3.14 6.95
CA LEU A 337 11.37 -4.13 6.36
C LEU A 337 11.18 -3.92 4.86
N GLN A 338 11.03 -2.68 4.39
CA GLN A 338 10.88 -2.36 2.96
C GLN A 338 12.08 -2.74 2.11
N ARG A 339 13.28 -2.85 2.70
CA ARG A 339 14.49 -3.31 1.99
C ARG A 339 14.50 -4.83 1.76
N VAL A 340 13.65 -5.59 2.47
CA VAL A 340 13.55 -7.04 2.28
C VAL A 340 12.56 -7.34 1.16
N ARG A 341 13.06 -7.99 0.11
CA ARG A 341 12.26 -8.34 -1.07
C ARG A 341 11.06 -9.20 -0.66
N GLY A 342 9.88 -8.88 -1.18
CA GLY A 342 8.67 -9.66 -0.93
C GLY A 342 7.97 -9.37 0.41
N LEU A 343 8.49 -8.44 1.22
CA LEU A 343 7.74 -7.87 2.34
C LEU A 343 6.89 -6.69 1.88
N VAL A 344 5.66 -6.62 2.38
CA VAL A 344 4.72 -5.52 2.13
C VAL A 344 4.24 -4.97 3.44
N ILE A 345 4.54 -3.70 3.74
CA ILE A 345 4.00 -3.04 4.93
C ILE A 345 2.55 -2.68 4.67
N LEU A 346 1.66 -3.18 5.51
CA LEU A 346 0.23 -2.86 5.48
C LEU A 346 -0.09 -1.69 6.41
N GLU A 347 0.52 -1.65 7.59
CA GLU A 347 0.13 -0.67 8.60
C GLU A 347 1.35 -0.24 9.41
N LYS A 348 1.39 1.06 9.73
CA LYS A 348 2.31 1.70 10.66
C LYS A 348 1.47 2.50 11.64
N ARG A 349 1.48 2.13 12.92
CA ARG A 349 0.76 2.87 13.97
C ARG A 349 1.72 3.29 15.06
N LEU A 350 1.64 4.56 15.44
CA LEU A 350 2.30 5.10 16.62
C LEU A 350 1.25 5.34 17.70
N THR A 351 1.46 4.77 18.89
CA THR A 351 0.56 4.91 20.04
C THR A 351 1.37 5.41 21.23
N GLY A 352 1.41 6.74 21.41
CA GLY A 352 2.18 7.36 22.48
C GLY A 352 3.69 7.10 22.31
N THR A 353 4.25 6.23 23.14
CA THR A 353 5.66 5.86 23.11
C THR A 353 5.92 4.42 22.64
N THR A 354 4.94 3.76 22.03
CA THR A 354 5.11 2.47 21.35
C THR A 354 4.63 2.57 19.92
N TYR A 355 5.02 1.62 19.08
CA TYR A 355 4.50 1.51 17.72
C TYR A 355 4.23 0.07 17.32
N ASN A 356 3.47 -0.05 16.24
CA ASN A 356 3.05 -1.31 15.66
C ASN A 356 3.25 -1.28 14.14
N ILE A 357 3.90 -2.30 13.59
CA ILE A 357 4.01 -2.50 12.14
C ILE A 357 3.33 -3.82 11.79
N VAL A 358 2.33 -3.75 10.93
CA VAL A 358 1.75 -4.94 10.32
C VAL A 358 2.27 -5.06 8.90
N PHE A 359 2.82 -6.22 8.57
CA PHE A 359 3.37 -6.48 7.25
C PHE A 359 3.01 -7.89 6.79
N LEU A 360 3.06 -8.08 5.47
CA LEU A 360 2.90 -9.36 4.82
C LEU A 360 4.25 -9.90 4.40
N SER A 361 4.38 -11.20 4.49
CA SER A 361 5.55 -11.95 4.06
C SER A 361 5.13 -13.28 3.43
N GLN A 362 5.88 -13.76 2.44
CA GLN A 362 5.67 -15.10 1.88
C GLN A 362 5.97 -16.23 2.89
N SER A 363 6.84 -15.96 3.86
CA SER A 363 7.23 -16.90 4.91
C SER A 363 7.23 -16.22 6.25
N ARG A 364 6.87 -16.94 7.30
CA ARG A 364 6.96 -16.45 8.68
C ARG A 364 8.37 -15.96 8.98
N LEU A 365 8.49 -14.74 9.52
CA LEU A 365 9.78 -14.21 9.95
C LEU A 365 9.97 -14.58 11.40
N GLU A 366 11.10 -15.21 11.70
CA GLU A 366 11.48 -15.49 13.08
C GLU A 366 12.19 -14.26 13.65
N LEU A 367 11.43 -13.46 14.40
CA LEU A 367 11.97 -12.30 15.09
C LEU A 367 12.76 -12.77 16.32
N GLN A 368 14.04 -12.42 16.37
CA GLN A 368 14.92 -12.72 17.49
C GLN A 368 15.20 -11.44 18.28
N LYS A 369 15.32 -11.60 19.60
CA LYS A 369 15.64 -10.50 20.51
C LYS A 369 16.93 -10.80 21.23
N TYR A 370 17.93 -9.95 21.03
CA TYR A 370 19.15 -9.93 21.82
C TYR A 370 19.00 -8.94 22.97
N ALA A 371 19.37 -9.33 24.19
CA ALA A 371 19.43 -8.45 25.35
C ALA A 371 20.87 -8.42 25.87
N SER A 372 21.37 -7.22 26.13
CA SER A 372 22.72 -7.05 26.67
C SER A 372 22.78 -7.32 28.16
N GLY A 373 24.00 -7.48 28.68
CA GLY A 373 24.25 -7.33 30.11
C GLY A 373 24.12 -5.87 30.58
N ASN A 374 24.39 -5.65 31.87
CA ASN A 374 24.49 -4.31 32.46
C ASN A 374 25.83 -3.66 32.12
N TYR A 375 25.80 -2.44 31.62
CA TYR A 375 26.95 -1.56 31.48
C TYR A 375 27.11 -0.67 32.71
N THR A 376 28.26 -0.02 32.86
CA THR A 376 28.47 0.93 33.97
C THR A 376 27.78 2.25 33.67
N PHE A 377 27.80 2.70 32.41
CA PHE A 377 27.18 3.95 31.99
C PHE A 377 26.18 3.76 30.85
N ALA A 378 25.15 4.61 30.80
CA ALA A 378 24.16 4.59 29.73
C ALA A 378 24.78 4.89 28.35
N SER A 379 25.80 5.74 28.29
CA SER A 379 26.57 6.02 27.08
C SER A 379 27.32 4.79 26.55
N GLU A 380 27.81 3.92 27.43
CA GLU A 380 28.44 2.66 27.05
C GLU A 380 27.42 1.67 26.49
N ALA A 381 26.26 1.54 27.15
CA ALA A 381 25.16 0.72 26.63
C ALA A 381 24.71 1.20 25.24
N GLN A 382 24.64 2.52 25.02
CA GLN A 382 24.29 3.11 23.73
C GLN A 382 25.35 2.83 22.66
N ARG A 383 26.64 2.99 22.97
CA ARG A 383 27.73 2.67 22.03
C ARG A 383 27.73 1.17 21.69
N ALA A 384 27.63 0.31 22.70
CA ALA A 384 27.58 -1.13 22.50
C ALA A 384 26.36 -1.57 21.70
N ALA A 385 25.18 -0.96 21.91
CA ALA A 385 24.00 -1.23 21.11
C ALA A 385 24.23 -0.91 19.62
N ALA A 386 24.92 0.20 19.33
CA ALA A 386 25.24 0.59 17.96
C ALA A 386 26.27 -0.37 17.32
N GLU A 387 27.32 -0.75 18.05
CA GLU A 387 28.34 -1.70 17.60
C GLU A 387 27.75 -3.09 17.35
N THR A 388 26.95 -3.62 18.27
CA THR A 388 26.28 -4.92 18.11
C THR A 388 25.30 -4.91 16.95
N ALA A 389 24.50 -3.85 16.79
CA ALA A 389 23.60 -3.73 15.64
C ALA A 389 24.35 -3.66 14.31
N ALA A 390 25.49 -2.95 14.26
CA ALA A 390 26.34 -2.91 13.08
C ALA A 390 26.97 -4.28 12.78
N ALA A 391 27.39 -5.03 13.80
CA ALA A 391 27.91 -6.39 13.65
C ALA A 391 26.84 -7.37 13.15
N PHE A 392 25.60 -7.28 13.64
CA PHE A 392 24.49 -8.08 13.12
C PHE A 392 24.16 -7.70 11.67
N ALA A 393 24.11 -6.41 11.35
CA ALA A 393 23.88 -5.94 9.99
C ALA A 393 24.97 -6.40 9.01
N SER A 394 26.25 -6.43 9.43
CA SER A 394 27.35 -6.93 8.59
C SER A 394 27.29 -8.43 8.35
N GLN A 395 26.54 -9.17 9.17
CA GLN A 395 26.21 -10.59 8.97
C GLN A 395 24.95 -10.80 8.12
N GLY A 396 24.34 -9.72 7.59
CA GLY A 396 23.13 -9.79 6.77
C GLY A 396 21.82 -9.87 7.56
N LEU A 397 21.86 -9.69 8.88
CA LEU A 397 20.64 -9.62 9.70
C LEU A 397 19.96 -8.27 9.52
N VAL A 398 18.63 -8.27 9.50
CA VAL A 398 17.83 -7.06 9.38
C VAL A 398 17.46 -6.58 10.78
N ILE A 399 17.96 -5.40 11.16
CA ILE A 399 17.68 -4.78 12.44
C ILE A 399 16.35 -4.03 12.37
N LEU A 400 15.42 -4.37 13.25
CA LEU A 400 14.13 -3.72 13.37
C LEU A 400 14.14 -2.64 14.44
N GLU A 401 14.68 -2.95 15.62
CA GLU A 401 14.67 -2.01 16.75
C GLU A 401 15.96 -2.11 17.54
N LYS A 402 16.41 -0.95 18.00
CA LYS A 402 17.43 -0.81 19.05
C LYS A 402 16.80 -0.01 20.18
N ASN A 403 16.67 -0.62 21.34
CA ASN A 403 16.11 0.03 22.53
C ASN A 403 17.17 0.04 23.63
N VAL A 404 17.58 1.23 24.06
CA VAL A 404 18.55 1.44 25.15
C VAL A 404 17.77 1.98 26.34
N SER A 405 17.84 1.26 27.46
CA SER A 405 17.16 1.62 28.70
C SER A 405 18.15 1.60 29.85
N GLY A 406 18.52 2.79 30.33
CA GLY A 406 19.55 2.94 31.36
C GLY A 406 20.87 2.33 30.91
N THR A 407 21.33 1.31 31.63
CA THR A 407 22.60 0.61 31.36
C THR A 407 22.44 -0.71 30.61
N GLN A 408 21.27 -0.98 30.03
CA GLN A 408 21.03 -2.17 29.21
C GLN A 408 20.51 -1.77 27.83
N PHE A 409 20.62 -2.66 26.86
CA PHE A 409 19.96 -2.51 25.58
C PHE A 409 19.36 -3.82 25.08
N THR A 410 18.39 -3.70 24.18
CA THR A 410 17.84 -4.81 23.41
C THR A 410 17.87 -4.50 21.91
N ILE A 411 18.13 -5.53 21.11
CA ILE A 411 18.10 -5.45 19.65
C ILE A 411 17.11 -6.50 19.16
N THR A 412 16.09 -6.05 18.41
CA THR A 412 15.21 -6.96 17.68
C THR A 412 15.66 -7.04 16.23
N TYR A 413 15.84 -8.25 15.73
CA TYR A 413 16.33 -8.52 14.38
C TYR A 413 15.71 -9.79 13.82
N PHE A 414 15.91 -10.02 12.53
CA PHE A 414 15.61 -11.31 11.91
C PHE A 414 16.61 -11.62 10.81
N HIS A 415 16.76 -12.90 10.49
CA HIS A 415 17.48 -13.33 9.31
C HIS A 415 16.50 -13.34 8.13
N PRO A 416 16.74 -12.57 7.04
CA PRO A 416 16.00 -12.78 5.81
C PRO A 416 16.45 -14.14 5.27
N GLY A 417 15.68 -15.20 5.56
CA GLY A 417 16.04 -16.57 5.17
C GLY A 417 16.22 -16.68 3.66
N TYR A 418 17.06 -17.63 3.22
CA TYR A 418 17.07 -18.05 1.83
C TYR A 418 15.70 -18.62 1.51
N TYR A 419 14.93 -17.90 0.69
CA TYR A 419 13.70 -18.40 0.07
C TYR A 419 14.09 -19.68 -0.69
N TYR A 420 13.74 -20.85 -0.15
CA TYR A 420 13.88 -22.13 -0.85
C TYR A 420 12.72 -22.32 -1.83
#